data_AF-A0A380KFR6-F1
#
_entry.id   AF-A0A380KFR6-F1
#
_cell.length_a   1.000
_cell.length_b   1.000
_cell.length_c   1.000
_cell.angle_alpha   90.00
_cell.angle_beta   90.00
_cell.angle_gamma   90.00
#
_symmetry.space_group_name_H-M   'P 1'
#
loop_
_entity.id
_entity.type
_entity.pdbx_description
1 polymer ?
#
loop_
_entity_poly.entity_id
_entity_poly.type
_entity_poly.pdbx_seq_one_letter_code
_entity_poly.pdbx_strand_id
1 'polypeptide(L)'
;MNKTTLPTGMHDKLFKRARASYEIERTMSDLLIGRGFNRVETPTIEHFEVFSDHVASDQYIFFGADGALLTLRPDVTSQIGASLIRHRSSHRLSFLIRERCLDAMRICVGLKMKARRQELSLWAMRRA
;
A
#
# COMPACT_ATOMS: atom_id res chain seq x y z
N MET A 1 33.24 23.96 2.84
CA MET A 1 31.99 23.33 3.35
C MET A 1 31.30 22.68 2.16
N ASN A 2 31.24 21.35 2.09
CA ASN A 2 30.65 20.66 0.94
C ASN A 2 29.13 20.93 0.96
N LYS A 3 28.56 21.43 -0.14
CA LYS A 3 27.11 21.69 -0.22
C LYS A 3 26.39 20.35 -0.32
N THR A 4 25.89 19.85 0.80
CA THR A 4 24.96 18.73 0.80
C THR A 4 23.69 19.18 0.10
N THR A 5 23.41 18.60 -1.07
CA THR A 5 22.20 18.87 -1.85
C THR A 5 21.23 17.72 -1.65
N LEU A 6 19.93 18.04 -1.55
CA LEU A 6 18.89 17.02 -1.51
C LEU A 6 18.76 16.36 -2.90
N PRO A 7 18.46 15.05 -2.95
CA PRO A 7 18.08 14.41 -4.21
C PRO A 7 16.89 15.12 -4.86
N THR A 8 16.86 15.12 -6.20
CA THR A 8 15.76 15.72 -6.96
C THR A 8 14.41 15.12 -6.54
N GLY A 9 13.43 15.99 -6.27
CA GLY A 9 12.09 15.59 -5.82
C GLY A 9 11.93 15.42 -4.30
N MET A 10 13.03 15.48 -3.54
CA MET A 10 12.99 15.43 -2.08
C MET A 10 12.93 16.85 -1.49
N HIS A 11 12.08 17.04 -0.48
CA HIS A 11 11.83 18.36 0.11
C HIS A 11 11.75 18.30 1.63
N ASP A 12 12.43 19.23 2.29
CA ASP A 12 12.26 19.44 3.72
C ASP A 12 10.93 20.13 4.00
N LYS A 13 10.20 19.63 5.00
CA LYS A 13 9.00 20.28 5.52
C LYS A 13 9.36 21.02 6.81
N LEU A 14 9.44 22.35 6.75
CA LEU A 14 9.92 23.17 7.87
C LEU A 14 8.80 23.96 8.57
N PHE A 15 8.97 24.16 9.88
CA PHE A 15 8.20 25.06 10.76
C PHE A 15 6.69 25.04 10.50
N LYS A 16 6.15 26.14 9.95
CA LYS A 16 4.72 26.34 9.68
C LYS A 16 4.14 25.24 8.81
N ARG A 17 4.86 24.79 7.77
CA ARG A 17 4.38 23.73 6.86
C ARG A 17 4.31 22.39 7.56
N ALA A 18 5.31 22.08 8.40
CA ALA A 18 5.34 20.85 9.20
C ALA A 18 4.18 20.81 10.19
N ARG A 19 4.00 21.90 10.94
CA ARG A 19 2.92 22.04 11.91
C ARG A 19 1.54 21.93 11.28
N ALA A 20 1.27 22.69 10.21
CA ALA A 20 -0.03 22.66 9.54
C ALA A 20 -0.36 21.27 8.98
N SER A 21 0.63 20.56 8.43
CA SER A 21 0.42 19.19 7.94
C SER A 21 0.08 18.22 9.08
N TYR A 22 0.82 18.30 10.18
CA TYR A 22 0.58 17.47 11.36
C TYR A 22 -0.82 17.71 11.95
N GLU A 23 -1.26 18.97 12.06
CA GLU A 23 -2.59 19.31 12.57
C GLU A 23 -3.69 18.71 11.68
N ILE A 24 -3.57 18.82 10.35
CA ILE A 24 -4.51 18.21 9.39
C ILE A 24 -4.53 16.68 9.51
N GLU A 25 -3.36 16.04 9.50
CA GLU A 25 -3.22 14.58 9.62
C GLU A 25 -3.84 14.07 10.92
N ARG A 26 -3.60 14.76 12.04
CA ARG A 26 -4.18 14.43 13.35
C ARG A 26 -5.70 14.55 13.33
N THR A 27 -6.26 15.66 12.84
CA THR A 27 -7.72 15.83 12.77
C THR A 27 -8.39 14.74 11.93
N MET A 28 -7.79 14.36 10.80
CA MET A 28 -8.29 13.25 9.98
C MET A 28 -8.21 11.91 10.71
N SER A 29 -7.10 11.66 11.42
CA SER A 29 -6.92 10.44 12.21
C SER A 29 -7.98 10.34 13.32
N ASP A 30 -8.21 11.41 14.08
CA ASP A 30 -9.19 11.44 15.17
C ASP A 30 -10.62 11.20 14.65
N LEU A 31 -10.95 11.78 13.48
CA LEU A 31 -12.23 11.59 12.79
C LEU A 31 -12.49 10.13 12.39
N LEU A 32 -11.46 9.43 11.91
CA LEU A 32 -11.54 8.03 11.48
C LEU A 32 -11.59 7.08 12.70
N ILE A 33 -10.80 7.36 13.73
CA ILE A 33 -10.84 6.61 14.99
C ILE A 33 -12.23 6.73 15.65
N GLY A 34 -12.82 7.93 15.66
CA GLY A 34 -14.19 8.14 16.14
C GLY A 34 -15.26 7.38 15.35
N ARG A 35 -14.95 6.90 14.13
CA ARG A 35 -15.80 6.03 13.31
C ARG A 35 -15.50 4.53 13.47
N GLY A 36 -14.60 4.15 14.36
CA GLY A 36 -14.23 2.76 14.62
C GLY A 36 -13.13 2.21 13.72
N PHE A 37 -12.41 3.06 12.97
CA PHE A 37 -11.21 2.63 12.24
C PHE A 37 -9.99 2.62 13.17
N ASN A 38 -9.12 1.63 13.02
CA ASN A 38 -7.85 1.58 13.72
C ASN A 38 -6.71 2.04 12.82
N ARG A 39 -5.83 2.87 13.37
CA ARG A 39 -4.58 3.25 12.70
C ARG A 39 -3.66 2.03 12.62
N VAL A 40 -3.11 1.79 11.43
CA VAL A 40 -2.10 0.77 11.16
C VAL A 40 -0.89 1.46 10.57
N GLU A 41 0.28 1.19 11.16
CA GLU A 41 1.56 1.63 10.62
C GLU A 41 2.27 0.41 10.03
N THR A 42 2.70 0.51 8.78
CA THR A 42 3.49 -0.52 8.11
C THR A 42 4.92 -0.02 7.87
N PRO A 43 5.90 -0.91 7.62
CA PRO A 43 7.27 -0.51 7.31
C PRO A 43 7.40 0.31 6.02
N THR A 44 8.29 1.29 6.02
CA THR A 44 8.59 2.13 4.84
C THR A 44 9.26 1.35 3.71
N ILE A 45 10.03 0.33 4.08
CA ILE A 45 10.75 -0.58 3.19
C ILE A 45 10.17 -1.98 3.35
N GLU A 46 9.89 -2.66 2.24
CA GLU A 46 9.41 -4.05 2.22
C GLU A 46 10.13 -4.83 1.12
N HIS A 47 9.99 -6.16 1.13
CA HIS A 47 10.47 -7.00 0.04
C HIS A 47 9.76 -6.62 -1.27
N PHE A 48 10.51 -6.56 -2.37
CA PHE A 48 9.98 -6.23 -3.68
C PHE A 48 8.81 -7.15 -4.10
N GLU A 49 8.85 -8.42 -3.69
CA GLU A 49 7.82 -9.43 -3.99
C GLU A 49 6.42 -9.02 -3.52
N VAL A 50 6.30 -8.20 -2.47
CA VAL A 50 5.02 -7.69 -1.96
C VAL A 50 4.26 -6.87 -3.02
N PHE A 51 4.98 -6.30 -3.98
CA PHE A 51 4.44 -5.44 -5.04
C PHE A 51 4.60 -6.04 -6.44
N SER A 52 5.02 -7.31 -6.53
CA SER A 52 5.33 -7.98 -7.80
C SER A 52 4.15 -8.06 -8.77
N ASP A 53 2.91 -8.00 -8.28
CA ASP A 53 1.70 -7.94 -9.11
C ASP A 53 1.63 -6.69 -10.02
N HIS A 54 2.31 -5.59 -9.66
CA HIS A 54 2.38 -4.36 -10.44
C HIS A 54 3.80 -3.78 -10.36
N VAL A 55 4.67 -4.21 -11.27
CA VAL A 55 6.00 -3.63 -11.43
C VAL A 55 5.88 -2.35 -12.24
N ALA A 56 5.95 -1.22 -11.54
CA ALA A 56 6.00 0.10 -12.16
C ALA A 56 7.46 0.57 -12.28
N SER A 57 7.79 1.28 -13.35
CA SER A 57 9.16 1.74 -13.64
C SER A 57 9.66 2.84 -12.69
N ASP A 58 8.78 3.36 -11.84
CA ASP A 58 9.04 4.46 -10.89
C ASP A 58 9.29 3.98 -9.44
N GLN A 59 9.43 2.67 -9.22
CA GLN A 59 9.72 2.12 -7.91
C GLN A 59 11.20 2.31 -7.51
N TYR A 60 11.42 2.75 -6.27
CA TYR A 60 12.76 2.82 -5.69
C TYR A 60 13.19 1.44 -5.18
N ILE A 61 13.97 0.72 -5.99
CA ILE A 61 14.47 -0.62 -5.70
C ILE A 61 15.93 -0.52 -5.24
N PHE A 62 16.28 -1.28 -4.19
CA PHE A 62 17.65 -1.38 -3.68
C PHE A 62 17.94 -2.76 -3.12
N PHE A 63 19.22 -3.07 -2.96
CA PHE A 63 19.68 -4.31 -2.35
C PHE A 63 19.86 -4.14 -0.84
N GLY A 64 19.29 -5.07 -0.08
CA GLY A 64 19.58 -5.23 1.34
C GLY A 64 21.02 -5.69 1.57
N ALA A 65 21.49 -5.56 2.81
CA ALA A 65 22.83 -6.02 3.20
C ALA A 65 23.00 -7.55 3.06
N ASP A 66 21.89 -8.28 3.11
CA ASP A 66 21.76 -9.72 2.90
C ASP A 66 21.59 -10.11 1.41
N GLY A 67 21.60 -9.13 0.50
CA GLY A 67 21.34 -9.34 -0.92
C GLY A 67 19.86 -9.46 -1.28
N ALA A 68 18.94 -9.29 -0.33
CA ALA A 68 17.51 -9.30 -0.61
C ALA A 68 17.11 -8.10 -1.48
N LEU A 69 16.15 -8.31 -2.38
CA LEU A 69 15.59 -7.23 -3.18
C LEU A 69 14.51 -6.50 -2.36
N LEU A 70 14.79 -5.23 -2.05
CA LEU A 70 13.93 -4.38 -1.25
C LEU A 70 13.41 -3.22 -2.10
N THR A 71 12.26 -2.68 -1.71
CA THR A 71 11.70 -1.48 -2.33
C THR A 71 11.17 -0.53 -1.28
N LEU A 72 11.28 0.77 -1.56
CA LEU A 72 10.48 1.78 -0.88
C LEU A 72 9.01 1.55 -1.23
N ARG A 73 8.11 1.73 -0.26
CA ARG A 73 6.66 1.62 -0.46
C ARG A 73 6.17 2.52 -1.61
N PRO A 74 5.61 1.98 -2.71
CA PRO A 74 4.89 2.78 -3.71
C PRO A 74 3.45 3.07 -3.26
N ASP A 75 2.80 2.15 -2.53
CA ASP A 75 1.44 2.27 -2.03
C ASP A 75 1.24 1.57 -0.67
N VAL A 76 0.24 2.01 0.10
CA VAL A 76 -0.04 1.45 1.44
C VAL A 76 -0.98 0.24 1.39
N THR A 77 -1.76 0.07 0.33
CA THR A 77 -2.82 -0.96 0.23
C THR A 77 -2.22 -2.36 0.14
N SER A 78 -1.25 -2.55 -0.75
CA SER A 78 -0.57 -3.84 -0.94
C SER A 78 0.15 -4.27 0.35
N GLN A 79 0.75 -3.31 1.06
CA GLN A 79 1.40 -3.57 2.34
C GLN A 79 0.43 -3.93 3.46
N ILE A 80 -0.71 -3.26 3.55
CA ILE A 80 -1.76 -3.64 4.52
C ILE A 80 -2.20 -5.08 4.22
N GLY A 81 -2.45 -5.43 2.96
CA GLY A 81 -2.78 -6.79 2.56
C GLY A 81 -1.74 -7.82 3.01
N ALA A 82 -0.46 -7.56 2.74
CA ALA A 82 0.64 -8.42 3.17
C ALA A 82 0.73 -8.54 4.70
N SER A 83 0.59 -7.43 5.43
CA SER A 83 0.59 -7.40 6.89
C SER A 83 -0.55 -8.24 7.49
N LEU A 84 -1.75 -8.14 6.91
CA LEU A 84 -2.91 -8.95 7.31
C LEU A 84 -2.66 -10.46 7.14
N ILE A 85 -2.04 -10.85 6.03
CA ILE A 85 -1.70 -12.26 5.75
C ILE A 85 -0.62 -12.74 6.74
N ARG A 86 0.43 -11.93 6.93
CA ARG A 86 1.58 -12.22 7.80
C ARG A 86 1.18 -12.39 9.27
N HIS A 87 0.29 -11.54 9.76
CA HIS A 87 -0.13 -11.52 11.16
C HIS A 87 -1.46 -12.24 11.43
N ARG A 88 -1.96 -13.01 10.47
CA ARG A 88 -3.23 -13.75 10.54
C ARG A 88 -3.34 -14.69 11.75
N SER A 89 -2.22 -15.13 12.33
CA SER A 89 -2.16 -16.01 13.50
C SER A 89 -2.12 -15.29 14.86
N SER A 90 -1.70 -14.03 14.93
CA SER A 90 -1.33 -13.39 16.21
C SER A 90 -2.31 -12.33 16.72
N HIS A 91 -3.27 -11.84 15.92
CA HIS A 91 -4.14 -10.75 16.36
C HIS A 91 -5.61 -10.94 16.01
N ARG A 92 -6.44 -10.42 16.91
CA ARG A 92 -7.89 -10.14 16.84
C ARG A 92 -8.24 -9.14 15.71
N LEU A 93 -7.49 -9.11 14.60
CA LEU A 93 -7.79 -8.29 13.42
C LEU A 93 -8.99 -8.82 12.62
N SER A 94 -9.39 -10.06 12.89
CA SER A 94 -10.63 -10.66 12.39
C SER A 94 -11.92 -9.96 12.86
N PHE A 95 -11.84 -9.03 13.83
CA PHE A 95 -13.03 -8.38 14.40
C PHE A 95 -13.32 -6.96 13.86
N LEU A 96 -12.34 -6.23 13.30
CA LEU A 96 -12.57 -4.83 12.84
C LEU A 96 -12.82 -4.70 11.32
N ILE A 97 -12.55 -5.74 10.54
CA ILE A 97 -12.86 -5.82 9.10
C ILE A 97 -14.13 -6.66 8.88
N ARG A 98 -15.10 -6.60 9.79
CA ARG A 98 -16.40 -7.25 9.57
C ARG A 98 -17.39 -6.23 9.01
N GLU A 99 -17.99 -6.63 7.90
CA GLU A 99 -18.95 -5.94 7.04
C GLU A 99 -18.36 -5.07 5.91
N ARG A 100 -17.89 -3.83 6.11
CA ARG A 100 -17.74 -2.90 4.95
C ARG A 100 -16.53 -3.09 4.03
N CYS A 101 -15.37 -3.53 4.53
CA CYS A 101 -14.14 -3.58 3.72
C CYS A 101 -14.00 -4.89 2.94
N LEU A 102 -14.57 -5.99 3.45
CA LEU A 102 -14.61 -7.26 2.73
C LEU A 102 -15.49 -7.17 1.48
N ASP A 103 -16.56 -6.38 1.50
CA ASP A 103 -17.36 -6.12 0.30
C ASP A 103 -16.57 -5.34 -0.76
N ALA A 104 -15.82 -4.30 -0.36
CA ALA A 104 -14.94 -3.56 -1.28
C ALA A 104 -13.83 -4.45 -1.87
N MET A 105 -13.22 -5.32 -1.06
CA MET A 105 -12.18 -6.24 -1.52
C MET A 105 -12.75 -7.38 -2.39
N ARG A 106 -13.96 -7.88 -2.09
CA ARG A 106 -14.71 -8.83 -2.95
C ARG A 106 -15.12 -8.21 -4.27
N ILE A 107 -15.49 -6.93 -4.29
CA ILE A 107 -15.77 -6.17 -5.52
C ILE A 107 -14.49 -6.05 -6.34
N CYS A 108 -13.37 -5.60 -5.77
CA CYS A 108 -12.11 -5.48 -6.51
C CYS A 108 -11.58 -6.82 -7.05
N VAL A 109 -11.59 -7.89 -6.24
CA VAL A 109 -11.15 -9.22 -6.69
C VAL A 109 -12.14 -9.83 -7.68
N GLY A 110 -13.45 -9.64 -7.47
CA GLY A 110 -14.52 -10.11 -8.37
C GLY A 110 -14.51 -9.42 -9.73
N LEU A 111 -14.22 -8.12 -9.79
CA LEU A 111 -14.01 -7.38 -11.04
C LEU A 111 -12.76 -7.86 -11.78
N LYS A 112 -11.65 -8.14 -11.07
CA LYS A 112 -10.42 -8.68 -11.68
C LYS A 112 -10.63 -10.07 -12.27
N MET A 113 -11.44 -10.93 -11.63
CA MET A 113 -11.78 -12.26 -12.16
C MET A 113 -12.79 -12.21 -13.32
N LYS A 114 -13.74 -11.25 -13.33
CA LYS A 114 -14.67 -11.04 -14.46
C LYS A 114 -13.94 -10.52 -15.70
N ALA A 115 -13.01 -9.58 -15.54
CA ALA A 115 -12.20 -9.04 -16.64
C ALA A 115 -11.37 -10.16 -17.31
N ARG A 116 -10.72 -11.01 -16.50
CA ARG A 116 -9.93 -12.14 -17.00
C ARG A 116 -10.78 -13.22 -17.72
N ARG A 117 -12.03 -13.42 -17.30
CA ARG A 117 -12.97 -14.35 -17.96
C ARG A 117 -13.49 -13.80 -19.30
N GLN A 118 -13.72 -12.49 -19.40
CA GLN A 118 -14.14 -11.85 -20.66
C GLN A 118 -13.01 -11.83 -21.69
N GLU A 119 -11.77 -11.53 -21.28
CA GLU A 119 -10.60 -11.60 -22.18
C GLU A 119 -10.33 -13.01 -22.70
N LEU A 120 -10.43 -14.04 -21.84
CA LEU A 120 -10.28 -15.44 -22.27
C LEU A 120 -11.39 -15.88 -23.24
N SER A 121 -12.64 -15.43 -23.04
CA SER A 121 -13.74 -15.71 -23.98
C SER A 121 -13.56 -15.00 -25.33
N LEU A 122 -13.09 -13.74 -25.34
CA LEU A 122 -12.79 -13.00 -26.57
C LEU A 122 -11.57 -13.58 -27.31
N TRP A 123 -10.58 -14.10 -26.58
CA TRP A 123 -9.42 -14.78 -27.15
C TRP A 123 -9.75 -16.17 -27.71
N ALA A 124 -10.76 -16.85 -27.14
CA ALA A 124 -11.30 -18.10 -27.68
C ALA A 124 -12.15 -17.88 -28.95
N MET A 125 -12.94 -16.80 -29.01
CA MET A 125 -13.78 -16.48 -30.19
C MET A 125 -12.98 -15.94 -31.39
N ARG A 126 -11.79 -15.37 -31.19
CA ARG A 126 -10.92 -14.89 -32.30
C ARG A 126 -10.05 -15.98 -32.93
N ARG A 127 -10.13 -17.23 -32.44
CA ARG A 127 -9.36 -18.37 -32.94
C ARG A 127 -10.21 -19.50 -33.54
N ALA A 128 -11.52 -19.28 -33.67
CA ALA A 128 -12.44 -20.04 -34.51
C ALA A 128 -12.65 -19.26 -35.81
#